data_AF-G4TZ31-F1
#
_entry.id   AF-G4TZ31-F1
#
_cell.length_a   1.000
_cell.length_b   1.000
_cell.length_c   1.000
_cell.angle_alpha   90.00
_cell.angle_beta   90.00
_cell.angle_gamma   90.00
#
_symmetry.space_group_name_H-M   'P 1'
#
loop_
_entity.id
_entity.type
_entity.pdbx_description
1 polymer ?
#
loop_
_entity_poly.entity_id
_entity_poly.type
_entity_poly.pdbx_seq_one_letter_code
_entity_poly.pdbx_strand_id
1 'polypeptide(L)'
;RELGGRDCLDYCESRSYKTALISGGTCDCVHSPPPFTSISDGDCPVTCFDNPQQVCGGGGQDGVTSVSVYTRTYEVACSKV
;
A
#
# COMPACT_ATOMS: atom_id res chain seq x y z
N ARG A 1 -8.98 7.87 -10.00
CA ARG A 1 -7.72 7.49 -10.68
C ARG A 1 -7.10 6.44 -9.80
N GLU A 2 -6.93 5.23 -10.33
CA GLU A 2 -6.21 4.16 -9.65
C GLU A 2 -4.73 4.55 -9.74
N LEU A 3 -4.12 4.89 -8.61
CA LEU A 3 -2.74 5.40 -8.56
C LEU A 3 -1.79 4.25 -8.18
N GLY A 4 -0.61 4.21 -8.80
CA GLY A 4 0.46 3.30 -8.38
C GLY A 4 0.99 3.65 -6.99
N GLY A 5 1.74 2.72 -6.40
CA GLY A 5 2.35 2.84 -5.07
C GLY A 5 3.09 4.16 -4.84
N ARG A 6 3.94 4.51 -5.80
CA ARG A 6 4.77 5.73 -5.77
C ARG A 6 3.97 6.99 -6.03
N ASP A 7 3.04 6.97 -6.98
CA ASP A 7 2.21 8.13 -7.28
C ASP A 7 1.32 8.52 -6.09
N CYS A 8 0.82 7.51 -5.36
CA CYS A 8 0.10 7.73 -4.11
C CYS A 8 0.99 8.37 -3.04
N LEU A 9 2.25 7.92 -2.90
CA LEU A 9 3.19 8.55 -1.98
C LEU A 9 3.46 10.01 -2.34
N ASP A 10 3.77 10.33 -3.59
CA ASP A 10 4.01 11.71 -4.02
C ASP A 10 2.76 12.59 -3.79
N TYR A 11 1.57 12.05 -4.03
CA TYR A 11 0.30 12.70 -3.74
C TYR A 11 0.10 12.98 -2.23
N CYS A 12 0.49 12.04 -1.38
CA CYS A 12 0.42 12.19 0.08
C CYS A 12 1.47 13.17 0.62
N GLU A 13 2.70 13.12 0.10
CA GLU A 13 3.78 14.05 0.47
C GLU A 13 3.42 15.49 0.14
N SER A 14 2.78 15.72 -1.02
CA SER A 14 2.29 17.06 -1.40
C SER A 14 1.28 17.66 -0.40
N ARG A 15 0.68 16.81 0.45
CA ARG A 15 -0.28 17.18 1.50
C ARG A 15 0.30 17.07 2.91
N SER A 16 1.62 16.95 3.04
CA SER A 16 2.33 16.80 4.32
C SER A 16 2.13 15.45 5.04
N TYR A 17 1.67 14.41 4.34
CA TYR A 17 1.66 13.04 4.85
C TYR A 17 2.96 12.33 4.46
N LYS A 18 3.56 11.58 5.39
CA LYS A 18 4.84 10.87 5.16
C LYS A 18 4.66 9.42 4.71
N THR A 19 3.43 8.94 4.78
CA THR A 19 3.09 7.54 4.52
C THR A 19 1.85 7.48 3.65
N ALA A 20 1.94 6.64 2.62
CA ALA A 20 0.87 6.32 1.72
C ALA A 20 0.51 4.84 1.89
N LEU A 21 -0.77 4.59 2.08
CA LEU A 21 -1.36 3.28 2.16
C LEU A 21 -2.10 3.01 0.87
N ILE A 22 -1.91 1.83 0.32
CA ILE A 22 -2.57 1.42 -0.89
C ILE A 22 -3.25 0.07 -0.68
N SER A 23 -4.51 -0.03 -1.08
CA SER A 23 -5.29 -1.28 -1.01
C SER A 23 -6.17 -1.40 -2.25
N GLY A 24 -5.87 -2.35 -3.13
CA GLY A 24 -6.65 -2.61 -4.34
C GLY A 24 -6.82 -1.39 -5.26
N GLY A 25 -5.84 -0.48 -5.29
CA GLY A 25 -5.90 0.77 -6.07
C GLY A 25 -6.51 1.97 -5.34
N THR A 26 -6.97 1.79 -4.10
CA THR A 26 -7.34 2.89 -3.19
C THR A 26 -6.09 3.45 -2.53
N CYS A 27 -5.94 4.77 -2.52
CA CYS A 27 -4.80 5.48 -1.95
C CYS A 27 -5.24 6.28 -0.71
N ASP A 28 -4.66 5.96 0.44
CA ASP A 28 -4.95 6.56 1.74
C ASP A 28 -3.68 7.20 2.33
N CYS A 29 -3.76 8.49 2.66
CA CYS A 29 -2.63 9.23 3.23
C CYS A 29 -2.68 9.21 4.76
N VAL A 30 -1.61 8.75 5.41
CA VAL A 30 -1.52 8.68 6.88
C VAL A 30 -0.23 9.34 7.39
N HIS A 31 -0.33 9.97 8.56
CA HIS A 31 0.83 10.62 9.20
C HIS A 31 1.74 9.59 9.88
N SER A 32 1.11 8.59 10.51
CA SER A 32 1.77 7.45 11.10
C SER A 32 1.04 6.19 10.62
N PRO A 33 1.77 5.21 10.10
CA PRO A 33 1.19 3.90 9.85
C PRO A 33 0.66 3.29 11.17
N PRO A 34 -0.51 2.64 11.17
CA PRO A 34 -0.91 1.77 12.29
C PRO A 34 0.09 0.62 12.48
N PRO A 35 0.05 -0.11 13.61
CA PRO A 35 0.91 -1.27 13.82
C PRO A 35 0.60 -2.33 12.76
N PHE A 36 1.41 -2.33 11.72
CA PHE A 36 1.33 -3.30 10.66
C PHE A 36 2.06 -4.58 11.05
N THR A 37 1.41 -5.72 10.84
CA THR A 37 2.12 -6.99 10.84
C THR A 37 2.58 -7.26 9.42
N SER A 38 3.90 -7.22 9.19
CA SER A 38 4.49 -7.60 7.92
C SER A 38 4.07 -9.03 7.60
N ILE A 39 3.37 -9.20 6.49
CA ILE A 39 3.01 -10.53 5.96
C ILE A 39 3.94 -10.82 4.80
N SER A 40 4.26 -12.11 4.62
CA SER A 40 5.10 -12.56 3.51
C SER A 40 4.46 -12.15 2.18
N ASP A 41 5.27 -11.71 1.21
CA ASP A 41 4.78 -11.29 -0.11
C ASP A 41 3.94 -12.38 -0.82
N GLY A 42 4.20 -13.65 -0.50
CA GLY A 42 3.45 -14.81 -1.01
C GLY A 42 1.98 -14.87 -0.56
N ASP A 43 1.63 -14.26 0.57
CA ASP A 43 0.26 -14.21 1.10
C ASP A 43 -0.56 -13.05 0.52
N CYS A 44 0.02 -12.27 -0.41
CA CYS A 44 -0.53 -10.99 -0.86
C CYS A 44 -0.13 -10.62 -2.29
N PRO A 45 -0.46 -11.43 -3.30
CA PRO A 45 -0.04 -11.20 -4.68
C PRO A 45 -0.85 -10.11 -5.41
N VAL A 46 -1.50 -9.19 -4.69
CA VAL A 46 -2.37 -8.19 -5.33
C VAL A 46 -1.50 -7.08 -5.90
N THR A 47 -1.31 -7.12 -7.21
CA THR A 47 -0.54 -6.12 -7.94
C THR A 47 -1.35 -4.86 -8.20
N CYS A 48 -0.67 -3.74 -8.37
CA CYS A 48 -1.30 -2.49 -8.79
C CYS A 48 -1.82 -2.61 -10.21
N PHE A 49 -3.02 -2.08 -10.46
CA PHE A 49 -3.62 -2.07 -11.80
C PHE A 49 -2.74 -1.35 -12.83
N ASP A 50 -2.20 -0.19 -12.47
CA ASP A 50 -1.37 0.64 -13.35
C ASP A 50 0.08 0.13 -13.47
N ASN A 51 0.57 -0.59 -12.44
CA ASN A 51 1.94 -1.11 -12.42
C ASN A 51 2.02 -2.50 -11.79
N PRO A 52 2.06 -3.57 -12.59
CA PRO A 52 2.12 -4.94 -12.07
C PRO A 52 3.43 -5.28 -11.36
N GLN A 53 4.45 -4.42 -11.42
CA GLN A 53 5.68 -4.57 -10.62
C GLN A 53 5.53 -4.08 -9.18
N GLN A 54 4.43 -3.37 -8.88
CA GLN A 54 4.12 -2.88 -7.55
C GLN A 54 3.01 -3.72 -6.94
N VAL A 55 3.12 -3.96 -5.64
CA VAL A 55 2.06 -4.60 -4.86
C VAL A 55 1.18 -3.49 -4.32
N CYS A 56 -0.12 -3.62 -4.55
CA CYS A 56 -1.10 -2.64 -4.12
C CYS A 56 -2.00 -3.13 -2.97
N GLY A 57 -1.68 -4.28 -2.36
CA GLY A 57 -2.51 -4.90 -1.34
C GLY A 57 -3.94 -5.14 -1.85
N GLY A 58 -4.87 -5.45 -0.95
CA GLY A 58 -6.27 -5.72 -1.28
C GLY A 58 -6.86 -6.83 -0.42
N GLY A 59 -8.17 -7.04 -0.51
CA GLY A 59 -8.81 -8.17 0.15
C GLY A 59 -8.37 -9.48 -0.49
N GLY A 60 -7.55 -10.27 0.22
CA GLY A 60 -7.23 -11.63 -0.16
C GLY A 60 -8.49 -12.51 -0.15
N GLN A 61 -8.47 -13.59 -0.93
CA GLN A 61 -9.60 -14.54 -1.03
C GLN A 61 -10.01 -15.14 0.33
N ASP A 62 -9.14 -15.09 1.33
CA ASP A 62 -9.35 -15.54 2.71
C ASP A 62 -9.91 -14.47 3.67
N GLY A 63 -10.36 -13.32 3.16
CA GLY A 63 -10.92 -12.24 3.99
C GLY A 63 -9.88 -11.45 4.80
N VAL A 64 -8.59 -11.65 4.52
CA VAL A 64 -7.49 -10.85 5.05
C VAL A 64 -7.34 -9.60 4.20
N THR A 65 -7.54 -8.43 4.79
CA THR A 65 -7.28 -7.15 4.12
C THR A 65 -5.79 -6.86 4.19
N SER A 66 -5.18 -6.81 3.02
CA SER A 66 -3.79 -6.45 2.85
C SER A 66 -3.66 -4.98 2.44
N VAL A 67 -2.65 -4.30 2.97
CA VAL A 67 -2.30 -2.93 2.57
C VAL A 67 -0.82 -2.85 2.25
N SER A 68 -0.49 -2.08 1.22
CA SER A 68 0.88 -1.75 0.86
C SER A 68 1.21 -0.37 1.41
N VAL A 69 2.34 -0.26 2.11
CA VAL A 69 2.79 0.94 2.79
C VAL A 69 3.98 1.50 2.06
N TYR A 70 3.79 2.67 1.46
CA TYR A 70 4.82 3.42 0.76
C TYR A 70 5.31 4.57 1.64
N THR A 71 6.63 4.65 1.81
CA THR A 71 7.32 5.79 2.43
C THR A 71 8.63 6.06 1.70
N ARG A 72 9.25 7.23 1.95
CA ARG A 72 10.59 7.57 1.42
C ARG A 72 11.69 6.59 1.84
N THR A 73 11.51 5.92 2.98
CA THR A 73 12.52 5.08 3.62
C THR A 73 12.32 3.59 3.40
N TYR A 74 11.10 3.16 3.06
CA TYR A 74 10.75 1.76 2.88
C TYR A 74 9.48 1.60 2.04
N GLU A 75 9.46 0.55 1.23
CA GLU A 75 8.30 0.06 0.49
C GLU A 75 7.86 -1.25 1.16
N VAL A 76 6.92 -1.20 2.13
CA VAL A 76 6.35 -2.45 2.67
C VAL A 76 5.25 -2.89 1.72
N ALA A 77 5.56 -3.88 0.90
CA ALA A 77 4.65 -4.38 -0.13
C ALA A 77 3.38 -4.98 0.46
N CYS A 78 3.42 -5.59 1.65
CA CYS A 78 2.22 -6.12 2.28
C CYS A 78 2.22 -6.14 3.81
N SER A 79 1.13 -5.63 4.38
CA SER A 79 0.87 -5.56 5.80
C SER A 79 -0.57 -5.92 6.11
N LYS A 80 -0.78 -6.69 7.20
CA LYS A 80 -2.12 -6.99 7.73
C LYS A 80 -2.53 -5.91 8.72
N VAL A 81 -3.74 -5.38 8.56
CA VAL A 81 -4.44 -4.51 9.51
C VAL A 81 -5.39 -5.33 10.38
#